data_AF-A0AAE3GSV7-F1
#
_entry.id   AF-A0AAE3GSV7-F1
#
_cell.length_a   1.000
_cell.length_b   1.000
_cell.length_c   1.000
_cell.angle_alpha   90.00
_cell.angle_beta   90.00
_cell.angle_gamma   90.00
#
_symmetry.space_group_name_H-M   'P 1'
#
loop_
_entity.id
_entity.type
_entity.pdbx_description
1 polymer ?
#
loop_
_entity_poly.entity_id
_entity_poly.type
_entity_poly.pdbx_seq_one_letter_code
_entity_poly.pdbx_strand_id
1 'polypeptide(L)'
;MSQQSGLDDQDFGRHNRQSLKRLARVIAMSQNQFSLILVCCKGSPQPLQIVNELREVSSIPIQGIILNSQIDTLLGTILSAIEEPPPPALIVFGLESLVAIDPVLSAANLVRDEFRKQFPFPLVLWIDDGILQKLIRLAPDFKSWAANPIRLEIHDNRTVECELTAIVV
;
A
#
# COMPACT_ATOMS: atom_id res chain seq x y z
N MET A 1 -19.13 35.98 -5.38
CA MET A 1 -18.37 34.98 -6.14
C MET A 1 -18.01 33.85 -5.19
N SER A 2 -18.82 32.79 -5.07
CA SER A 2 -18.46 31.56 -4.36
C SER A 2 -19.38 30.41 -4.81
N GLN A 3 -19.05 29.74 -5.92
CA GLN A 3 -19.68 28.46 -6.32
C GLN A 3 -18.66 27.46 -6.94
N GLN A 4 -17.36 27.59 -6.64
CA GLN A 4 -16.34 26.72 -7.25
C GLN A 4 -16.07 25.41 -6.47
N SER A 5 -16.38 25.35 -5.16
CA SER A 5 -15.93 24.25 -4.29
C SER A 5 -16.61 22.88 -4.51
N GLY A 6 -17.82 22.83 -5.08
CA GLY A 6 -18.59 21.57 -5.21
C GLY A 6 -18.26 20.71 -6.43
N LEU A 7 -17.57 21.25 -7.44
CA LEU A 7 -17.18 20.52 -8.66
C LEU A 7 -15.82 19.82 -8.49
N ASP A 8 -14.90 20.46 -7.78
CA ASP A 8 -13.55 19.94 -7.53
C ASP A 8 -13.59 18.68 -6.63
N ASP A 9 -14.43 18.67 -5.59
CA ASP A 9 -14.59 17.53 -4.68
C ASP A 9 -15.20 16.28 -5.37
N GLN A 10 -16.12 16.48 -6.33
CA GLN A 10 -16.75 15.38 -7.05
C GLN A 10 -15.81 14.74 -8.08
N ASP A 11 -15.04 15.55 -8.79
CA ASP A 11 -14.06 15.05 -9.77
C ASP A 11 -12.92 14.31 -9.05
N PHE A 12 -12.46 14.86 -7.93
CA PHE A 12 -11.50 14.24 -7.03
C PHE A 12 -11.96 12.86 -6.53
N GLY A 13 -13.17 12.78 -5.98
CA GLY A 13 -13.74 11.51 -5.52
C GLY A 13 -13.86 10.48 -6.65
N ARG A 14 -14.19 10.91 -7.86
CA ARG A 14 -14.27 10.04 -9.05
C ARG A 14 -12.90 9.52 -9.46
N HIS A 15 -11.88 10.38 -9.45
CA HIS A 15 -10.50 10.03 -9.76
C HIS A 15 -9.95 8.99 -8.78
N ASN A 16 -10.15 9.17 -7.48
CA ASN A 16 -9.73 8.18 -6.48
C ASN A 16 -10.44 6.85 -6.62
N ARG A 17 -11.77 6.87 -6.80
CA ARG A 17 -12.51 5.62 -7.00
C ARG A 17 -12.02 4.88 -8.25
N GLN A 18 -11.65 5.60 -9.31
CA GLN A 18 -11.05 5.00 -10.49
C GLN A 18 -9.65 4.43 -10.20
N SER A 19 -8.81 5.14 -9.45
CA SER A 19 -7.50 4.65 -9.00
C SER A 19 -7.61 3.40 -8.13
N LEU A 20 -8.56 3.35 -7.19
CA LEU A 20 -8.84 2.17 -6.36
C LEU A 20 -9.33 0.99 -7.19
N LYS A 21 -10.26 1.21 -8.14
CA LYS A 21 -10.68 0.18 -9.10
C LYS A 21 -9.52 -0.34 -9.94
N ARG A 22 -8.61 0.54 -10.36
CA ARG A 22 -7.39 0.16 -11.08
C ARG A 22 -6.48 -0.69 -10.17
N LEU A 23 -6.27 -0.28 -8.92
CA LEU A 23 -5.48 -1.03 -7.95
C LEU A 23 -6.06 -2.43 -7.73
N ALA A 24 -7.37 -2.53 -7.44
CA ALA A 24 -8.07 -3.80 -7.27
C ALA A 24 -7.95 -4.72 -8.50
N ARG A 25 -8.04 -4.15 -9.71
CA ARG A 25 -7.84 -4.90 -10.95
C ARG A 25 -6.41 -5.44 -11.09
N VAL A 26 -5.40 -4.61 -10.81
CA VAL A 26 -3.99 -5.04 -10.88
C VAL A 26 -3.73 -6.14 -9.86
N ILE A 27 -4.21 -5.98 -8.62
CA ILE A 27 -4.16 -7.00 -7.57
C ILE A 27 -4.75 -8.33 -8.07
N ALA A 28 -5.98 -8.32 -8.57
CA ALA A 28 -6.65 -9.52 -9.07
C ALA A 28 -5.92 -10.19 -10.23
N MET A 29 -5.34 -9.41 -11.16
CA MET A 29 -4.56 -9.95 -12.29
C MET A 29 -3.24 -10.61 -11.86
N SER A 30 -2.69 -10.20 -10.72
CA SER A 30 -1.46 -10.76 -10.17
C SER A 30 -1.69 -11.84 -9.09
N GLN A 31 -2.93 -12.31 -8.89
CA GLN A 31 -3.20 -13.36 -7.91
C GLN A 31 -2.32 -14.61 -8.17
N ASN A 32 -1.86 -15.25 -7.10
CA ASN A 32 -1.03 -16.46 -7.11
C ASN A 32 0.40 -16.27 -7.67
N GLN A 33 0.85 -15.02 -7.85
CA GLN A 33 2.22 -14.71 -8.21
C GLN A 33 2.69 -13.45 -7.48
N PHE A 34 4.00 -13.36 -7.26
CA PHE A 34 4.59 -12.15 -6.74
C PHE A 34 4.41 -10.98 -7.71
N SER A 35 3.93 -9.86 -7.18
CA SER A 35 3.88 -8.57 -7.87
C SER A 35 4.05 -7.45 -6.85
N LEU A 36 5.03 -6.58 -7.07
CA LEU A 36 5.22 -5.40 -6.24
C LEU A 36 4.40 -4.24 -6.84
N ILE A 37 3.46 -3.71 -6.07
CA ILE A 37 2.60 -2.61 -6.49
C ILE A 37 2.87 -1.43 -5.56
N LEU A 38 3.20 -0.27 -6.14
CA LEU A 38 3.38 0.95 -5.38
C LEU A 38 2.14 1.83 -5.51
N VAL A 39 1.69 2.34 -4.38
CA VAL A 39 0.62 3.31 -4.31
C VAL A 39 1.16 4.57 -3.64
N CYS A 40 1.18 5.68 -4.37
CA CYS A 40 1.59 6.97 -3.84
C CYS A 40 0.36 7.80 -3.48
N CYS A 41 0.26 8.17 -2.22
CA CYS A 41 -0.83 8.97 -1.70
C CYS A 41 -0.38 10.41 -1.42
N LYS A 42 -1.19 11.39 -1.84
CA LYS A 42 -1.11 12.75 -1.30
C LYS A 42 -2.04 12.88 -0.11
N GLY A 43 -1.49 13.23 1.05
CA GLY A 43 -2.21 13.27 2.33
C GLY A 43 -2.04 11.99 3.14
N SER A 44 -2.50 12.03 4.39
CA SER A 44 -2.39 10.90 5.32
C SER A 44 -3.54 9.92 5.05
N PRO A 45 -3.27 8.69 4.58
CA PRO A 45 -4.32 7.70 4.43
C PRO A 45 -4.87 7.28 5.79
N GLN A 46 -6.15 6.94 5.82
CA GLN A 46 -6.72 6.15 6.91
C GLN A 46 -6.72 4.68 6.46
N PRO A 47 -5.78 3.83 6.92
CA PRO A 47 -5.58 2.49 6.38
C PRO A 47 -6.84 1.64 6.36
N LEU A 48 -7.63 1.70 7.44
CA LEU A 48 -8.90 0.97 7.56
C LEU A 48 -9.90 1.36 6.48
N GLN A 49 -10.06 2.67 6.23
CA GLN A 49 -10.95 3.16 5.19
C GLN A 49 -10.52 2.65 3.81
N ILE A 50 -9.22 2.74 3.49
CA ILE A 50 -8.68 2.28 2.22
C ILE A 50 -8.88 0.78 2.03
N VAL A 51 -8.63 -0.03 3.07
CA VAL A 51 -8.86 -1.48 2.99
C VAL A 51 -10.35 -1.79 2.77
N ASN A 52 -11.25 -1.06 3.44
CA ASN A 52 -12.69 -1.23 3.26
C ASN A 52 -13.14 -0.85 1.84
N GLU A 53 -12.72 0.31 1.34
CA GLU A 53 -13.05 0.75 -0.02
C GLU A 53 -12.50 -0.20 -1.08
N LEU A 54 -11.29 -0.75 -0.87
CA LEU A 54 -10.73 -1.78 -1.74
C LEU A 54 -11.53 -3.07 -1.70
N ARG A 55 -12.01 -3.51 -0.52
CA ARG A 55 -12.85 -4.70 -0.38
C ARG A 55 -14.18 -4.56 -1.13
N GLU A 56 -14.75 -3.35 -1.20
CA GLU A 56 -15.97 -3.11 -1.98
C GLU A 56 -15.78 -3.27 -3.49
N VAL A 57 -14.57 -2.97 -4.00
CA VAL A 57 -14.29 -2.99 -5.45
C VAL A 57 -13.43 -4.18 -5.90
N SER A 58 -12.86 -4.92 -4.96
CA SER A 58 -12.01 -6.08 -5.21
C SER A 58 -12.83 -7.35 -5.32
N SER A 59 -12.42 -8.23 -6.24
CA SER A 59 -12.97 -9.57 -6.38
C SER A 59 -12.25 -10.61 -5.52
N ILE A 60 -11.17 -10.23 -4.82
CA ILE A 60 -10.40 -11.12 -3.95
C ILE A 60 -10.19 -10.51 -2.55
N PRO A 61 -10.02 -11.33 -1.50
CA PRO A 61 -9.66 -10.86 -0.17
C PRO A 61 -8.35 -10.07 -0.17
N ILE A 62 -8.29 -9.02 0.66
CA ILE A 62 -7.08 -8.21 0.85
C ILE A 62 -6.84 -8.08 2.35
N GLN A 63 -5.68 -8.53 2.81
CA GLN A 63 -5.21 -8.30 4.18
C GLN A 63 -4.46 -6.96 4.21
N GLY A 64 -4.70 -6.15 5.24
CA GLY A 64 -3.95 -4.93 5.49
C GLY A 64 -3.14 -5.04 6.78
N ILE A 65 -1.90 -4.57 6.73
CA ILE A 65 -1.03 -4.43 7.90
C ILE A 65 -0.52 -2.99 8.00
N ILE A 66 -0.38 -2.50 9.21
CA ILE A 66 0.19 -1.18 9.52
C ILE A 66 1.49 -1.43 10.27
N LEU A 67 2.60 -0.99 9.70
CA LEU A 67 3.90 -1.09 10.35
C LEU A 67 3.95 -0.15 11.55
N ASN A 68 4.46 -0.65 12.67
CA ASN A 68 4.90 0.16 13.78
C ASN A 68 6.09 1.04 13.36
N SER A 69 6.45 2.06 14.14
CA SER A 69 7.55 2.98 13.78
C SER A 69 8.96 2.38 13.93
N GLN A 70 9.09 1.18 14.51
CA GLN A 70 10.34 0.52 14.92
C GLN A 70 10.39 -0.92 14.41
N ILE A 71 10.84 -1.09 13.17
CA ILE A 71 11.09 -2.39 12.57
C ILE A 71 12.55 -2.52 12.18
N ASP A 72 13.09 -3.73 12.29
CA ASP A 72 14.45 -4.03 11.84
C ASP A 72 14.50 -4.32 10.33
N THR A 73 13.54 -5.11 9.83
CA THR A 73 13.48 -5.50 8.41
C THR A 73 12.05 -5.55 7.90
N LEU A 74 11.81 -5.02 6.70
CA LEU A 74 10.49 -5.03 6.08
C LEU A 74 9.99 -6.48 5.83
N LEU A 75 10.86 -7.33 5.29
CA LEU A 75 10.51 -8.70 4.94
C LEU A 75 10.12 -9.52 6.18
N GLY A 76 10.94 -9.48 7.24
CA GLY A 76 10.70 -10.25 8.46
C GLY A 76 9.41 -9.81 9.17
N THR A 77 9.20 -8.49 9.28
CA THR A 77 7.97 -7.95 9.88
C THR A 77 6.72 -8.40 9.11
N ILE A 78 6.74 -8.30 7.77
CA ILE A 78 5.62 -8.77 6.95
C ILE A 78 5.38 -10.27 7.17
N LEU A 79 6.43 -11.10 7.16
CA LEU A 79 6.29 -12.55 7.32
C LEU A 79 5.69 -12.94 8.67
N SER A 80 6.04 -12.23 9.74
CA SER A 80 5.46 -12.47 11.06
C SER A 80 3.99 -12.03 11.19
N ALA A 81 3.50 -11.20 10.28
CA ALA A 81 2.17 -10.60 10.33
C ALA A 81 1.15 -11.25 9.39
N ILE A 82 1.61 -12.08 8.45
CA ILE A 82 0.77 -12.76 7.48
C ILE A 82 -0.07 -13.84 8.17
N GLU A 83 -1.35 -13.93 7.79
CA GLU A 83 -2.25 -14.99 8.26
C GLU A 83 -1.84 -16.36 7.70
N GLU A 84 -2.20 -17.43 8.41
CA GLU A 84 -2.13 -18.81 7.90
C GLU A 84 -3.55 -19.36 7.67
N PRO A 85 -3.93 -19.73 6.43
CA PRO A 85 -3.13 -19.67 5.20
C PRO A 85 -2.90 -18.24 4.68
N PRO A 86 -1.83 -18.00 3.88
CA PRO A 86 -1.50 -16.66 3.38
C PRO A 86 -2.64 -16.00 2.60
N PRO A 87 -2.79 -14.66 2.70
CA PRO A 87 -3.84 -13.95 1.98
C PRO A 87 -3.53 -13.94 0.48
N PRO A 88 -4.56 -13.81 -0.38
CA PRO A 88 -4.35 -13.71 -1.82
C PRO A 88 -3.83 -12.34 -2.28
N ALA A 89 -3.78 -11.35 -1.37
CA ALA A 89 -3.17 -10.05 -1.56
C ALA A 89 -2.88 -9.38 -0.21
N LEU A 90 -1.78 -8.63 -0.13
CA LEU A 90 -1.36 -7.90 1.07
C LEU A 90 -1.13 -6.42 0.75
N ILE A 91 -1.61 -5.53 1.62
CA ILE A 91 -1.28 -4.10 1.62
C ILE A 91 -0.55 -3.72 2.90
N VAL A 92 0.53 -2.96 2.76
CA VAL A 92 1.39 -2.51 3.86
C VAL A 92 1.35 -1.00 3.95
N PHE A 93 1.00 -0.48 5.13
CA PHE A 93 0.98 0.95 5.45
C PHE A 93 2.05 1.31 6.48
N GLY A 94 2.36 2.60 6.64
CA GLY A 94 3.18 3.10 7.75
C GLY A 94 4.68 3.21 7.45
N LEU A 95 5.11 3.02 6.20
CA LEU A 95 6.53 3.19 5.83
C LEU A 95 7.03 4.61 6.08
N GLU A 96 6.17 5.61 5.89
CA GLU A 96 6.40 7.03 6.16
C GLU A 96 6.67 7.33 7.65
N SER A 97 6.22 6.45 8.55
CA SER A 97 6.35 6.59 10.00
C SER A 97 7.54 5.82 10.59
N LEU A 98 8.31 5.10 9.77
CA LEU A 98 9.47 4.33 10.22
C LEU A 98 10.64 5.25 10.59
N VAL A 99 11.17 5.09 11.80
CA VAL A 99 12.36 5.83 12.26
C VAL A 99 13.60 5.42 11.45
N ALA A 100 13.73 4.13 11.13
CA ALA A 100 14.88 3.56 10.44
C ALA A 100 14.59 3.26 8.95
N ILE A 101 13.78 4.09 8.26
CA ILE A 101 13.36 3.83 6.88
C ILE A 101 14.53 3.61 5.90
N ASP A 102 15.58 4.43 5.95
CA ASP A 102 16.70 4.34 4.99
C ASP A 102 17.43 2.98 5.05
N PRO A 103 17.86 2.47 6.24
CA PRO A 103 18.42 1.13 6.33
C PRO A 103 17.39 0.03 6.03
N VAL A 104 16.12 0.19 6.40
CA VAL A 104 15.06 -0.78 6.06
C VAL A 104 14.92 -0.97 4.55
N LEU A 105 14.90 0.13 3.78
CA LEU A 105 14.83 0.07 2.31
C LEU A 105 16.10 -0.54 1.71
N SER A 106 17.26 -0.14 2.24
CA SER A 106 18.55 -0.69 1.79
C SER A 106 18.61 -2.21 1.99
N ALA A 107 18.16 -2.69 3.16
CA ALA A 107 18.05 -4.11 3.45
C ALA A 107 17.05 -4.82 2.52
N ALA A 108 15.87 -4.23 2.28
CA ALA A 108 14.88 -4.77 1.34
C ALA A 108 15.45 -4.94 -0.08
N ASN A 109 16.35 -4.04 -0.51
CA ASN A 109 17.05 -4.18 -1.78
C ASN A 109 17.98 -5.40 -1.82
N LEU A 110 18.72 -5.64 -0.74
CA LEU A 110 19.68 -6.73 -0.64
C LEU A 110 18.99 -8.10 -0.65
N VAL A 111 17.84 -8.22 0.02
CA VAL A 111 17.09 -9.49 0.12
C VAL A 111 15.91 -9.55 -0.83
N ARG A 112 15.89 -8.73 -1.89
CA ARG A 112 14.74 -8.61 -2.80
C ARG A 112 14.24 -9.96 -3.28
N ASP A 113 15.14 -10.87 -3.69
CA ASP A 113 14.79 -12.18 -4.26
C ASP A 113 14.01 -13.05 -3.27
N GLU A 114 14.14 -12.79 -1.97
CA GLU A 114 13.40 -13.47 -0.92
C GLU A 114 11.92 -13.04 -0.89
N PHE A 115 11.60 -11.77 -1.18
CA PHE A 115 10.20 -11.33 -1.33
C PHE A 115 9.46 -12.17 -2.38
N ARG A 116 10.12 -12.46 -3.50
CA ARG A 116 9.52 -13.24 -4.60
C ARG A 116 9.28 -14.70 -4.22
N LYS A 117 10.12 -15.28 -3.37
CA LYS A 117 9.96 -16.66 -2.89
C LYS A 117 8.87 -16.77 -1.83
N GLN A 118 8.82 -15.78 -0.94
CA GLN A 118 7.98 -15.82 0.24
C GLN A 118 6.55 -15.34 -0.03
N PHE A 119 6.34 -14.49 -1.04
CA PHE A 119 5.04 -13.92 -1.36
C PHE A 119 4.54 -14.39 -2.73
N PRO A 120 3.84 -15.54 -2.82
CA PRO A 120 3.17 -15.98 -4.04
C PRO A 120 1.86 -15.19 -4.30
N PHE A 121 1.86 -13.88 -4.00
CA PHE A 121 0.72 -12.98 -4.11
C PHE A 121 1.21 -11.53 -4.27
N PRO A 122 0.34 -10.60 -4.73
CA PRO A 122 0.68 -9.19 -4.82
C PRO A 122 0.93 -8.56 -3.45
N LEU A 123 2.06 -7.86 -3.36
CA LEU A 123 2.45 -7.01 -2.24
C LEU A 123 2.28 -5.55 -2.64
N VAL A 124 1.35 -4.86 -1.98
CA VAL A 124 1.09 -3.43 -2.19
C VAL A 124 1.81 -2.64 -1.09
N LEU A 125 2.71 -1.74 -1.46
CA LEU A 125 3.28 -0.76 -0.53
C LEU A 125 2.54 0.56 -0.69
N TRP A 126 1.89 0.98 0.38
CA TRP A 126 1.28 2.29 0.47
C TRP A 126 2.31 3.29 0.99
N ILE A 127 2.63 4.29 0.18
CA ILE A 127 3.75 5.20 0.42
C ILE A 127 3.37 6.64 0.06
N ASP A 128 4.18 7.60 0.52
CA ASP A 128 4.15 8.97 0.01
C ASP A 128 5.26 9.20 -1.03
N ASP A 129 5.31 10.42 -1.58
CA ASP A 129 6.36 10.80 -2.54
C ASP A 129 7.76 10.81 -1.91
N GLY A 130 7.90 11.06 -0.61
CA GLY A 130 9.17 11.04 0.11
C GLY A 130 9.76 9.63 0.19
N ILE A 131 8.94 8.65 0.55
CA ILE A 131 9.30 7.23 0.55
C ILE A 131 9.60 6.75 -0.87
N LEU A 132 8.84 7.18 -1.88
CA LEU A 132 9.14 6.84 -3.27
C LEU A 132 10.55 7.31 -3.69
N GLN A 133 10.93 8.55 -3.35
CA GLN A 133 12.28 9.06 -3.64
C GLN A 133 13.36 8.23 -2.95
N LYS A 134 13.15 7.90 -1.67
CA LYS A 134 14.08 7.03 -0.92
C LYS A 134 14.17 5.64 -1.53
N LEU A 135 13.06 5.05 -1.96
CA LEU A 135 13.02 3.75 -2.61
C LEU A 135 13.82 3.74 -3.92
N ILE A 136 13.67 4.76 -4.76
CA ILE A 136 14.45 4.92 -6.00
C ILE A 136 15.95 5.01 -5.70
N ARG A 137 16.33 5.72 -4.62
CA ARG A 137 17.74 5.94 -4.25
C ARG A 137 18.39 4.73 -3.57
N LEU A 138 17.70 4.13 -2.61
CA LEU A 138 18.26 3.15 -1.67
C LEU A 138 17.91 1.71 -2.04
N ALA A 139 16.81 1.51 -2.76
CA ALA A 139 16.35 0.20 -3.18
C ALA A 139 15.99 0.15 -4.67
N PRO A 140 16.90 0.55 -5.57
CA PRO A 140 16.60 0.66 -6.99
C PRO A 140 16.21 -0.68 -7.62
N ASP A 141 16.81 -1.78 -7.18
CA ASP A 141 16.50 -3.10 -7.72
C ASP A 141 15.17 -3.63 -7.22
N PHE A 142 14.86 -3.42 -5.94
CA PHE A 142 13.55 -3.77 -5.40
C PHE A 142 12.45 -2.93 -6.06
N LYS A 143 12.69 -1.61 -6.22
CA LYS A 143 11.81 -0.70 -6.96
C LYS A 143 11.61 -1.13 -8.41
N SER A 144 12.61 -1.75 -9.04
CA SER A 144 12.56 -2.14 -10.46
C SER A 144 11.44 -3.13 -10.78
N TRP A 145 10.96 -3.88 -9.78
CA TRP A 145 9.82 -4.79 -9.93
C TRP A 145 8.47 -4.10 -9.96
N ALA A 146 8.38 -2.89 -9.43
CA ALA A 146 7.16 -2.13 -9.48
C ALA A 146 7.05 -1.37 -10.81
N ALA A 147 5.85 -1.39 -11.38
CA ALA A 147 5.44 -0.44 -12.41
C ALA A 147 5.37 0.99 -11.83
N ASN A 148 5.00 1.96 -12.68
CA ASN A 148 4.76 3.32 -12.21
C ASN A 148 3.70 3.32 -11.09
N PRO A 149 3.94 4.06 -9.98
CA PRO A 149 3.01 4.07 -8.86
C PRO A 149 1.61 4.50 -9.26
N ILE A 150 0.60 3.85 -8.70
CA ILE A 150 -0.78 4.31 -8.77
C ILE A 150 -0.90 5.50 -7.83
N ARG A 151 -1.36 6.65 -8.33
CA ARG A 151 -1.51 7.86 -7.54
C ARG A 151 -2.94 7.99 -7.03
N LEU A 152 -3.06 8.28 -5.74
CA LEU A 152 -4.29 8.65 -5.07
C LEU A 152 -4.07 9.97 -4.34
N GLU A 153 -5.16 10.69 -4.17
CA GLU A 153 -5.18 11.92 -3.38
C GLU A 153 -6.25 11.70 -2.31
N ILE A 154 -5.98 11.92 -1.03
CA ILE A 154 -6.98 11.69 0.02
C ILE A 154 -7.42 13.05 0.58
N HIS A 155 -8.74 13.27 0.62
CA HIS A 155 -9.34 14.32 1.43
C HIS A 155 -9.77 13.70 2.76
N ASP A 156 -9.44 14.35 3.88
CA ASP A 156 -9.94 13.98 5.19
C ASP A 156 -11.47 14.04 5.19
N ASN A 157 -12.13 12.90 4.96
CA ASN A 157 -13.57 12.81 5.07
C ASN A 157 -13.94 11.65 5.98
N ARG A 158 -14.17 12.01 7.24
CA ARG A 158 -14.81 11.29 8.37
C ARG A 158 -14.48 9.81 8.51
N THR A 159 -13.79 9.53 9.62
CA THR A 159 -13.68 8.23 10.28
C THR A 159 -15.00 7.46 10.24
N VAL A 160 -15.01 6.36 9.48
CA VAL A 160 -16.04 5.34 9.60
C VAL A 160 -15.46 4.27 10.52
N GLU A 161 -16.04 4.11 11.71
CA GLU A 161 -15.77 2.96 12.56
C GLU A 161 -16.32 1.71 11.87
N CYS A 162 -15.45 0.90 11.27
CA CYS A 162 -15.80 -0.40 10.73
C CYS A 162 -14.89 -1.44 11.38
N GLU A 163 -15.51 -2.49 11.94
CA GLU A 163 -14.85 -3.65 12.55
C GLU A 163 -14.16 -4.50 11.49
N LEU A 164 -12.99 -4.08 11.00
CA LEU A 164 -12.10 -4.94 10.21
C LEU A 164 -10.65 -4.59 10.52
N THR A 165 -9.83 -5.61 10.76
CA THR A 165 -8.48 -5.49 11.32
C THR A 165 -7.48 -5.10 10.23
N ALA A 166 -6.96 -3.87 10.29
CA ALA A 166 -5.57 -3.67 9.90
C ALA A 166 -4.73 -4.08 11.12
N ILE A 167 -3.89 -5.08 10.97
CA ILE A 167 -3.05 -5.54 12.08
C ILE A 167 -1.91 -4.53 12.23
N VAL A 168 -1.79 -3.93 13.42
CA VAL A 168 -0.63 -3.09 13.74
C VAL A 168 0.48 -4.02 14.18
N VAL A 169 1.60 -4.02 13.45
CA VAL A 169 2.72 -4.95 13.64
C VAL A 169 4.06 -4.27 13.69
#